data_AF-A0A1Z8A330-F1
#
_entry.id   AF-A0A1Z8A330-F1
#
_cell.length_a   1.000
_cell.length_b   1.000
_cell.length_c   1.000
_cell.angle_alpha   90.00
_cell.angle_beta   90.00
_cell.angle_gamma   90.00
#
_symmetry.space_group_name_H-M   'P 1'
#
loop_
_entity.id
_entity.type
_entity.pdbx_description
1 polymer ?
#
loop_
_entity_poly.entity_id
_entity_poly.type
_entity_poly.pdbx_seq_one_letter_code
_entity_poly.pdbx_strand_id
1 'polypeptide(L)'
;MALSFHRSHIAVSIICPIIPANVSPLIKYLEALNHSLHSHPTQEHPLFHKINTHHFCRWTVLPASTGKQGTYPAQLLFESNIDGPLDLYLELLIQQDRDTLTTIYQHCEGFNASSIKRYLSEHNIAAPVHYRGAHFHSQQQIQDDQALYIELECFINEKHNNGSLINYFERGLKEQLSKHLKENGINWPFETSQKQPKSHWPTLLGGIALLPFIALPLGVFISVWYITLRKHEKSDIPEIHNDNMAARHNHIRHVTQEEQQATQSPMTSIVEIKPGRFRLITLKVVLWAINLLADIFYNKGKLGSINTIHFARWLIIDNNKRLVFLSNYDGSWENYLGDFIDRAAMGLTAIWGNTEGFPAAKRLLLQGAKNDIAFKAFARKSQLKTHCWYSAYPQLTLQNVLNNSRIRQGFNKPMNEKQLSKWLTEF
;
A
#
# COMPACT_ATOMS: atom_id res chain seq x y z
N MET A 1 0.94 23.59 16.54
CA MET A 1 -0.13 22.64 16.92
C MET A 1 -0.30 21.68 15.74
N ALA A 2 0.30 20.49 15.79
CA ALA A 2 0.10 19.50 14.74
C ALA A 2 -1.34 19.00 14.85
N LEU A 3 -2.14 19.18 13.79
CA LEU A 3 -3.46 18.56 13.68
C LEU A 3 -3.25 17.04 13.70
N SER A 4 -3.40 16.43 14.88
CA SER A 4 -3.35 14.98 15.05
C SER A 4 -4.68 14.42 14.61
N PHE A 5 -4.77 14.07 13.33
CA PHE A 5 -5.81 13.16 12.84
C PHE A 5 -5.59 11.82 13.54
N HIS A 6 -6.62 11.27 14.16
CA HIS A 6 -6.57 9.91 14.69
C HIS A 6 -6.29 8.97 13.52
N ARG A 7 -5.03 8.54 13.37
CA ARG A 7 -4.58 7.66 12.28
C ARG A 7 -4.87 6.24 12.74
N SER A 8 -5.95 5.63 12.22
CA SER A 8 -6.27 4.24 12.50
C SER A 8 -5.23 3.29 11.92
N HIS A 9 -4.70 3.59 10.71
CA HIS A 9 -3.71 2.73 10.05
C HIS A 9 -2.29 3.33 10.09
N ILE A 10 -1.31 2.53 10.49
CA ILE A 10 0.12 2.87 10.53
C ILE A 10 0.90 2.02 9.52
N ALA A 11 1.79 2.67 8.79
CA ALA A 11 2.78 2.03 7.94
C ALA A 11 4.00 1.62 8.77
N VAL A 12 4.21 0.31 8.94
CA VAL A 12 5.43 -0.26 9.54
C VAL A 12 6.41 -0.65 8.44
N SER A 13 7.63 -0.12 8.50
CA SER A 13 8.67 -0.36 7.50
C SER A 13 10.01 -0.53 8.21
N ILE A 14 10.41 -1.77 8.43
CA ILE A 14 11.63 -2.11 9.17
C ILE A 14 12.69 -2.53 8.17
N ILE A 15 13.86 -1.90 8.22
CA ILE A 15 14.98 -2.21 7.32
C ILE A 15 16.20 -2.57 8.14
N CYS A 16 16.67 -3.80 7.99
CA CYS A 16 17.81 -4.33 8.73
C CYS A 16 18.91 -4.79 7.76
N PRO A 17 20.17 -4.37 7.92
CA PRO A 17 21.29 -4.95 7.15
C PRO A 17 21.39 -6.46 7.41
N ILE A 18 21.62 -7.25 6.36
CA ILE A 18 21.79 -8.70 6.44
C ILE A 18 23.28 -9.02 6.45
N ILE A 19 23.69 -9.92 7.34
CA ILE A 19 25.07 -10.45 7.34
C ILE A 19 25.30 -11.13 5.97
N PRO A 20 26.35 -10.79 5.20
CA PRO A 20 26.50 -11.25 3.82
C PRO A 20 26.42 -12.78 3.62
N ALA A 21 27.00 -13.55 4.56
CA ALA A 21 26.95 -15.01 4.53
C ALA A 21 25.54 -15.60 4.76
N ASN A 22 24.64 -14.81 5.35
CA ASN A 22 23.31 -15.22 5.77
C ASN A 22 22.19 -14.88 4.77
N VAL A 23 22.51 -14.22 3.65
CA VAL A 23 21.52 -13.83 2.64
C VAL A 23 20.79 -15.06 2.07
N SER A 24 21.53 -16.06 1.58
CA SER A 24 20.91 -17.26 0.98
C SER A 24 20.14 -18.12 2.00
N PRO A 25 20.67 -18.40 3.21
CA PRO A 25 19.89 -19.06 4.27
C PRO A 25 18.58 -18.34 4.60
N LEU A 26 18.61 -17.02 4.73
CA LEU A 26 17.42 -16.22 5.03
C LEU A 26 16.38 -16.29 3.92
N ILE A 27 16.80 -16.15 2.65
CA ILE A 27 15.92 -16.28 1.48
C ILE A 27 15.22 -17.64 1.49
N LYS A 28 15.99 -18.72 1.69
CA LYS A 28 15.44 -20.09 1.72
C LYS A 28 14.42 -20.27 2.84
N TYR A 29 14.70 -19.72 4.02
CA TYR A 29 13.76 -19.76 5.15
C TYR A 29 12.47 -19.00 4.84
N LEU A 30 12.56 -17.77 4.30
CA LEU A 30 11.39 -16.96 3.96
C LEU A 30 10.53 -17.63 2.87
N GLU A 31 11.14 -18.21 1.84
CA GLU A 31 10.41 -18.93 0.79
C GLU A 31 9.74 -20.21 1.33
N ALA A 32 10.40 -20.93 2.23
CA ALA A 32 9.80 -22.08 2.90
C ALA A 32 8.61 -21.68 3.79
N LEU A 33 8.76 -20.57 4.53
CA LEU A 33 7.67 -19.97 5.32
C LEU A 33 6.50 -19.59 4.40
N ASN A 34 6.78 -18.91 3.28
CA ASN A 34 5.77 -18.53 2.30
C ASN A 34 5.03 -19.74 1.72
N HIS A 35 5.77 -20.81 1.38
CA HIS A 35 5.18 -22.04 0.89
C HIS A 35 4.27 -22.68 1.95
N SER A 36 4.69 -22.71 3.21
CA SER A 36 3.87 -23.23 4.32
C SER A 36 2.56 -22.46 4.47
N LEU A 37 2.59 -21.13 4.35
CA LEU A 37 1.40 -20.28 4.48
C LEU A 37 0.35 -20.56 3.41
N HIS A 38 0.77 -20.83 2.17
CA HIS A 38 -0.14 -20.98 1.04
C HIS A 38 -0.50 -22.43 0.73
N SER A 39 0.33 -23.40 1.12
CA SER A 39 0.06 -24.84 0.91
C SER A 39 -0.92 -25.43 1.92
N HIS A 40 -0.98 -24.88 3.14
CA HIS A 40 -1.85 -25.36 4.22
C HIS A 40 -2.66 -24.20 4.80
N PRO A 41 -3.60 -23.62 4.04
CA PRO A 41 -4.38 -22.45 4.49
C PRO A 41 -5.24 -22.73 5.73
N THR A 42 -5.48 -24.00 6.07
CA THR A 42 -6.17 -24.41 7.30
C THR A 42 -5.26 -24.43 8.54
N GLN A 43 -3.93 -24.38 8.36
CA GLN A 43 -2.97 -24.23 9.44
C GLN A 43 -2.64 -22.75 9.61
N GLU A 44 -3.36 -22.14 10.55
CA GLU A 44 -3.16 -20.75 10.92
C GLU A 44 -1.79 -20.52 11.56
N HIS A 45 -0.85 -20.01 10.78
CA HIS A 45 0.44 -19.59 11.32
C HIS A 45 0.24 -18.42 12.30
N PRO A 46 0.76 -18.49 13.56
CA PRO A 46 0.46 -17.51 14.62
C PRO A 46 0.77 -16.05 14.25
N LEU A 47 1.93 -15.80 13.61
CA LEU A 47 2.31 -14.45 13.17
C LEU A 47 1.32 -13.79 12.21
N PHE A 48 0.53 -14.57 11.48
CA PHE A 48 -0.29 -14.05 10.40
C PHE A 48 -1.77 -14.03 10.75
N HIS A 49 -2.30 -15.14 11.28
CA HIS A 49 -3.73 -15.31 11.48
C HIS A 49 -4.22 -14.90 12.87
N LYS A 50 -3.35 -14.93 13.90
CA LYS A 50 -3.73 -14.55 15.27
C LYS A 50 -3.59 -13.05 15.56
N ILE A 51 -3.05 -12.28 14.61
CA ILE A 51 -2.89 -10.83 14.73
C ILE A 51 -3.96 -10.17 13.87
N ASN A 52 -5.04 -9.72 14.50
CA ASN A 52 -6.17 -9.05 13.86
C ASN A 52 -5.96 -7.55 13.60
N THR A 53 -4.72 -7.07 13.72
CA THR A 53 -4.39 -5.67 13.45
C THR A 53 -3.67 -5.47 12.13
N HIS A 54 -3.02 -6.47 11.53
CA HIS A 54 -2.31 -6.26 10.26
C HIS A 54 -3.11 -6.68 9.03
N HIS A 55 -3.16 -5.82 8.04
CA HIS A 55 -3.89 -6.06 6.79
C HIS A 55 -3.04 -6.86 5.79
N PHE A 56 -1.80 -6.42 5.62
CA PHE A 56 -0.82 -7.02 4.73
C PHE A 56 0.52 -7.03 5.45
N CYS A 57 1.29 -8.07 5.21
CA CYS A 57 2.61 -8.28 5.79
C CYS A 57 3.52 -8.93 4.76
N ARG A 58 4.76 -8.45 4.63
CA ARG A 58 5.73 -9.11 3.75
C ARG A 58 7.17 -8.91 4.18
N TRP A 59 7.99 -9.90 3.83
CA TRP A 59 9.44 -9.82 3.84
C TRP A 59 10.00 -9.84 2.43
N THR A 60 10.90 -8.89 2.16
CA THR A 60 11.63 -8.78 0.89
C THR A 60 13.09 -8.58 1.19
N VAL A 61 13.96 -9.39 0.60
CA VAL A 61 15.40 -9.16 0.62
C VAL A 61 15.76 -8.15 -0.47
N LEU A 62 16.28 -6.99 -0.06
CA LEU A 62 16.89 -6.01 -0.94
C LEU A 62 18.32 -6.50 -1.23
N PRO A 63 18.65 -6.82 -2.49
CA PRO A 63 19.97 -7.37 -2.81
C PRO A 63 21.07 -6.33 -2.59
N ALA A 64 22.27 -6.80 -2.25
CA ALA A 64 23.46 -5.97 -2.29
C ALA A 64 23.67 -5.47 -3.72
N SER A 65 23.99 -4.18 -3.87
CA SER A 65 24.15 -3.58 -5.19
C SER A 65 25.17 -2.45 -5.17
N THR A 66 25.82 -2.22 -6.31
CA THR A 66 26.70 -1.07 -6.51
C THR A 66 26.04 -0.11 -7.48
N GLY A 67 25.73 1.08 -7.00
CA GLY A 67 25.15 2.17 -7.79
C GLY A 67 26.15 3.30 -8.04
N LYS A 68 25.66 4.40 -8.60
CA LYS A 68 26.46 5.60 -8.89
C LYS A 68 26.91 6.34 -7.63
N GLN A 69 26.22 6.16 -6.51
CA GLN A 69 26.52 6.82 -5.23
C GLN A 69 27.15 5.88 -4.17
N GLY A 70 27.58 4.69 -4.59
CA GLY A 70 28.34 3.74 -3.77
C GLY A 70 27.75 2.33 -3.75
N THR A 71 28.30 1.51 -2.88
CA THR A 71 27.83 0.14 -2.63
C THR A 71 26.84 0.12 -1.47
N TYR A 72 25.79 -0.68 -1.64
CA TYR A 72 24.72 -0.88 -0.68
C TYR A 72 24.74 -2.35 -0.23
N PRO A 73 24.73 -2.64 1.08
CA PRO A 73 24.66 -4.01 1.57
C PRO A 73 23.29 -4.63 1.28
N ALA A 74 23.21 -5.95 1.39
CA ALA A 74 21.93 -6.64 1.38
C ALA A 74 21.14 -6.25 2.64
N GLN A 75 19.84 -6.03 2.50
CA GLN A 75 18.97 -5.61 3.60
C GLN A 75 17.68 -6.41 3.60
N LEU A 76 17.18 -6.72 4.79
CA LEU A 76 15.86 -7.29 4.98
C LEU A 76 14.87 -6.14 5.16
N LEU A 77 13.89 -6.05 4.26
CA LEU A 77 12.76 -5.16 4.38
C LEU A 77 11.55 -5.94 4.87
N PHE A 78 11.04 -5.55 6.03
CA PHE A 78 9.73 -5.95 6.53
C PHE A 78 8.74 -4.81 6.34
N GLU A 79 7.61 -5.10 5.69
CA GLU A 79 6.52 -4.16 5.49
C GLU A 79 5.24 -4.73 6.11
N SER A 80 4.56 -3.91 6.90
CA SER A 80 3.23 -4.23 7.43
C SER A 80 2.34 -2.99 7.45
N ASN A 81 1.05 -3.19 7.16
CA ASN A 81 -0.01 -2.16 7.28
C ASN A 81 -0.87 -2.55 8.48
N ILE A 82 -0.86 -1.76 9.54
CA ILE A 82 -1.45 -2.15 10.82
C ILE A 82 -2.52 -1.18 11.30
N ASP A 83 -3.47 -1.69 12.07
CA ASP A 83 -4.36 -0.97 12.95
C ASP A 83 -3.68 -0.70 14.29
N GLY A 84 -3.70 0.56 14.72
CA GLY A 84 -3.18 0.95 16.03
C GLY A 84 -1.68 1.23 16.07
N PRO A 85 -1.13 1.49 17.28
CA PRO A 85 0.23 1.98 17.45
C PRO A 85 1.29 0.90 17.22
N LEU A 86 2.44 1.31 16.65
CA LEU A 86 3.60 0.43 16.41
C LEU A 86 4.04 -0.34 17.66
N ASP A 87 4.03 0.31 18.82
CA ASP A 87 4.55 -0.28 20.05
C ASP A 87 3.77 -1.53 20.48
N LEU A 88 2.43 -1.44 20.48
CA LEU A 88 1.54 -2.57 20.77
C LEU A 88 1.65 -3.66 19.71
N TYR A 89 1.78 -3.28 18.43
CA TYR A 89 1.95 -4.24 17.35
C TYR A 89 3.24 -5.06 17.48
N LEU A 90 4.35 -4.43 17.86
CA LEU A 90 5.61 -5.14 18.10
C LEU A 90 5.51 -6.09 19.30
N GLU A 91 4.79 -5.72 20.36
CA GLU A 91 4.51 -6.63 21.48
C GLU A 91 3.69 -7.84 21.04
N LEU A 92 2.63 -7.62 20.27
CA LEU A 92 1.79 -8.70 19.73
C LEU A 92 2.58 -9.64 18.84
N LEU A 93 3.41 -9.12 17.92
CA LEU A 93 4.27 -9.94 17.07
C LEU A 93 5.18 -10.86 17.90
N ILE A 94 5.82 -10.33 18.93
CA ILE A 94 6.73 -11.08 19.79
C ILE A 94 5.96 -12.10 20.64
N GLN A 95 4.78 -11.74 21.15
CA GLN A 95 3.96 -12.63 21.96
C GLN A 95 3.43 -13.82 21.14
N GLN A 96 3.06 -13.61 19.87
CA GLN A 96 2.50 -14.68 19.04
C GLN A 96 3.55 -15.69 18.59
N ASP A 97 4.74 -15.24 18.18
CA ASP A 97 5.79 -16.14 17.70
C ASP A 97 7.18 -15.49 17.74
N ARG A 98 7.77 -15.50 18.93
CA ARG A 98 9.14 -15.03 19.14
C ARG A 98 10.17 -15.84 18.37
N ASP A 99 9.95 -17.14 18.20
CA ASP A 99 10.93 -18.06 17.64
C ASP A 99 11.09 -17.85 16.13
N THR A 100 9.99 -17.67 15.41
CA THR A 100 10.03 -17.31 13.99
C THR A 100 10.70 -15.96 13.78
N LEU A 101 10.36 -14.94 14.58
CA LEU A 101 11.04 -13.63 14.50
C LEU A 101 12.54 -13.75 14.79
N THR A 102 12.92 -14.51 15.81
CA THR A 102 14.33 -14.77 16.14
C THR A 102 15.04 -15.47 14.98
N THR A 103 14.40 -16.47 14.37
CA THR A 103 14.94 -17.23 13.24
C THR A 103 15.15 -16.34 12.00
N ILE A 104 14.27 -15.38 11.75
CA ILE A 104 14.40 -14.41 10.65
C ILE A 104 15.51 -13.40 10.96
N TYR A 105 15.42 -12.71 12.10
CA TYR A 105 16.27 -11.55 12.38
C TYR A 105 17.66 -11.90 12.91
N GLN A 106 17.93 -13.14 13.34
CA GLN A 106 19.31 -13.60 13.62
C GLN A 106 20.25 -13.52 12.40
N HIS A 107 19.68 -13.44 11.20
CA HIS A 107 20.45 -13.23 9.97
C HIS A 107 20.87 -11.77 9.77
N CYS A 108 20.34 -10.83 10.56
CA CYS A 108 20.60 -9.40 10.45
C CYS A 108 21.72 -8.92 11.38
N GLU A 109 22.42 -7.86 10.95
CA GLU A 109 23.50 -7.26 11.72
C GLU A 109 22.98 -6.62 13.01
N GLY A 110 23.69 -6.83 14.12
CA GLY A 110 23.38 -6.23 15.42
C GLY A 110 22.12 -6.77 16.12
N PHE A 111 21.48 -7.83 15.58
CA PHE A 111 20.31 -8.44 16.20
C PHE A 111 20.66 -9.15 17.52
N ASN A 112 19.80 -9.00 18.52
CA ASN A 112 19.87 -9.74 19.77
C ASN A 112 18.46 -10.18 20.20
N ALA A 113 18.28 -11.49 20.38
CA ALA A 113 17.01 -12.11 20.74
C ALA A 113 16.43 -11.62 22.08
N SER A 114 17.25 -11.11 23.00
CA SER A 114 16.78 -10.52 24.27
C SER A 114 16.12 -9.16 24.10
N SER A 115 16.41 -8.43 23.02
CA SER A 115 15.96 -7.05 22.79
C SER A 115 15.25 -6.86 21.44
N ILE A 116 14.46 -7.85 20.99
CA ILE A 116 13.77 -7.85 19.69
C ILE A 116 12.92 -6.58 19.50
N LYS A 117 12.07 -6.23 20.47
CA LYS A 117 11.19 -5.06 20.37
C LYS A 117 11.98 -3.78 20.09
N ARG A 118 13.06 -3.57 20.84
CA ARG A 118 13.96 -2.42 20.68
C ARG A 118 14.64 -2.43 19.31
N TYR A 119 15.18 -3.58 18.89
CA TYR A 119 15.83 -3.72 17.59
C TYR A 119 14.88 -3.38 16.44
N LEU A 120 13.67 -3.94 16.44
CA LEU A 120 12.65 -3.69 15.41
C LEU A 120 12.17 -2.23 15.40
N SER A 121 12.02 -1.62 16.57
CA SER A 121 11.63 -0.22 16.71
C SER A 121 12.71 0.75 16.20
N GLU A 122 13.98 0.51 16.54
CA GLU A 122 15.14 1.31 16.09
C GLU A 122 15.35 1.25 14.58
N HIS A 123 15.00 0.12 13.94
CA HIS A 123 15.11 -0.09 12.49
C HIS A 123 13.83 0.29 11.71
N ASN A 124 12.77 0.72 12.39
CA ASN A 124 11.55 1.20 11.74
C ASN A 124 11.75 2.61 11.17
N ILE A 125 11.58 2.75 9.87
CA ILE A 125 11.68 4.03 9.16
C ILE A 125 10.31 4.61 8.84
N ALA A 126 10.19 5.92 9.00
CA ALA A 126 8.96 6.63 8.65
C ALA A 126 8.82 6.76 7.13
N ALA A 127 7.65 6.41 6.60
CA ALA A 127 7.30 6.67 5.20
C ALA A 127 6.88 8.14 5.02
N PRO A 128 7.56 8.94 4.16
CA PRO A 128 7.13 10.30 3.87
C PRO A 128 5.74 10.40 3.22
N VAL A 129 5.36 9.36 2.49
CA VAL A 129 4.04 9.24 1.84
C VAL A 129 3.52 7.84 2.08
N HIS A 130 2.29 7.76 2.59
CA HIS A 130 1.58 6.51 2.77
C HIS A 130 0.11 6.65 2.35
N TYR A 131 -0.21 6.03 1.23
CA TYR A 131 -1.56 5.94 0.69
C TYR A 131 -2.30 4.71 1.24
N ARG A 132 -3.61 4.88 1.42
CA ARG A 132 -4.55 3.88 1.92
C ARG A 132 -5.79 3.91 1.05
N GLY A 133 -6.21 2.78 0.49
CA GLY A 133 -7.45 2.69 -0.28
C GLY A 133 -8.67 2.78 0.63
N ALA A 134 -8.75 1.89 1.62
CA ALA A 134 -9.81 1.85 2.62
C ALA A 134 -9.40 2.65 3.89
N HIS A 135 -9.44 3.99 3.82
CA HIS A 135 -8.89 4.88 4.86
C HIS A 135 -9.41 4.67 6.29
N PHE A 136 -10.59 4.07 6.47
CA PHE A 136 -11.31 4.06 7.75
C PHE A 136 -11.82 2.66 8.11
N HIS A 137 -11.20 1.61 7.60
CA HIS A 137 -11.65 0.24 7.78
C HIS A 137 -10.55 -0.56 8.44
N SER A 138 -10.71 -0.88 9.73
CA SER A 138 -9.82 -1.81 10.40
C SER A 138 -9.92 -3.19 9.76
N GLN A 139 -8.88 -4.00 9.94
CA GLN A 139 -8.82 -5.38 9.46
C GLN A 139 -10.04 -6.17 9.95
N GLN A 140 -10.39 -6.06 11.24
CA GLN A 140 -11.55 -6.73 11.81
C GLN A 140 -12.85 -6.28 11.15
N GLN A 141 -13.03 -4.96 10.94
CA GLN A 141 -14.23 -4.44 10.29
C GLN A 141 -14.36 -4.96 8.85
N ILE A 142 -13.25 -5.11 8.12
CA ILE A 142 -13.26 -5.65 6.76
C ILE A 142 -13.75 -7.10 6.76
N GLN A 143 -13.29 -7.91 7.71
CA GLN A 143 -13.73 -9.29 7.85
C GLN A 143 -15.20 -9.38 8.27
N ASP A 144 -15.63 -8.57 9.23
CA ASP A 144 -17.03 -8.49 9.67
C ASP A 144 -17.95 -8.05 8.52
N ASP A 145 -17.54 -7.06 7.73
CA ASP A 145 -18.27 -6.57 6.56
C ASP A 145 -18.40 -7.66 5.48
N GLN A 146 -17.36 -8.49 5.31
CA GLN A 146 -17.40 -9.63 4.39
C GLN A 146 -18.32 -10.75 4.89
N ALA A 147 -18.27 -11.11 6.18
CA ALA A 147 -19.14 -12.13 6.75
C ALA A 147 -20.61 -11.71 6.62
N LEU A 148 -20.91 -10.44 6.92
CA LEU A 148 -22.24 -9.87 6.71
C LEU A 148 -22.66 -9.91 5.24
N TYR A 149 -21.77 -9.56 4.31
CA TYR A 149 -22.06 -9.59 2.87
C TYR A 149 -22.44 -10.99 2.41
N ILE A 150 -21.65 -12.01 2.73
CA ILE A 150 -21.88 -13.40 2.31
C ILE A 150 -23.26 -13.88 2.78
N GLU A 151 -23.58 -13.68 4.06
CA GLU A 151 -24.85 -14.15 4.62
C GLU A 151 -26.06 -13.44 4.00
N LEU A 152 -25.98 -12.12 3.80
CA LEU A 152 -27.02 -11.35 3.14
C LEU A 152 -27.19 -11.79 1.67
N GLU A 153 -26.09 -11.95 0.94
CA GLU A 153 -26.09 -12.38 -0.46
C GLU A 153 -26.68 -13.78 -0.61
N CYS A 154 -26.28 -14.73 0.24
CA CYS A 154 -26.83 -16.08 0.27
C CYS A 154 -28.36 -16.07 0.45
N PHE A 155 -28.86 -15.31 1.43
CA PHE A 155 -30.30 -15.19 1.66
C PHE A 155 -31.03 -14.58 0.46
N ILE A 156 -30.51 -13.46 -0.08
CA ILE A 156 -31.11 -12.75 -1.20
C ILE A 156 -31.17 -13.65 -2.44
N ASN A 157 -30.07 -14.32 -2.76
CA ASN A 157 -29.99 -15.23 -3.90
C ASN A 157 -30.93 -16.42 -3.75
N GLU A 158 -31.03 -17.02 -2.56
CA GLU A 158 -31.98 -18.11 -2.29
C GLU A 158 -33.43 -17.66 -2.54
N LYS A 159 -33.83 -16.49 -2.02
CA LYS A 159 -35.21 -16.00 -2.17
C LYS A 159 -35.52 -15.50 -3.58
N HIS A 160 -34.53 -14.94 -4.27
CA HIS A 160 -34.64 -14.53 -5.67
C HIS A 160 -34.87 -15.74 -6.58
N ASN A 161 -34.04 -16.78 -6.45
CA ASN A 161 -34.13 -18.00 -7.25
C ASN A 161 -35.46 -18.74 -7.06
N ASN A 162 -36.03 -18.67 -5.85
CA ASN A 162 -37.34 -19.25 -5.53
C ASN A 162 -38.53 -18.36 -5.92
N GLY A 163 -38.30 -17.22 -6.60
CA GLY A 163 -39.35 -16.29 -7.05
C GLY A 163 -40.09 -15.57 -5.91
N SER A 164 -39.61 -15.70 -4.68
CA SER A 164 -40.32 -15.27 -3.47
C SER A 164 -39.89 -13.91 -2.95
N LEU A 165 -38.76 -13.36 -3.42
CA LEU A 165 -38.16 -12.13 -2.89
C LEU A 165 -39.14 -10.95 -2.81
N ILE A 166 -40.04 -10.82 -3.78
CA ILE A 166 -41.04 -9.73 -3.79
C ILE A 166 -42.04 -9.84 -2.63
N ASN A 167 -42.41 -11.07 -2.24
CA ASN A 167 -43.29 -11.32 -1.10
C ASN A 167 -42.61 -10.94 0.23
N TYR A 168 -41.27 -11.00 0.29
CA TYR A 168 -40.51 -10.60 1.47
C TYR A 168 -40.40 -9.08 1.56
N PHE A 169 -40.40 -8.38 0.42
CA PHE A 169 -40.39 -6.93 0.36
C PHE A 169 -41.62 -6.34 1.05
N GLU A 170 -42.80 -6.88 0.78
CA GLU A 170 -44.08 -6.47 1.39
C GLU A 170 -44.21 -6.88 2.88
N ARG A 171 -43.48 -7.92 3.31
CA ARG A 171 -43.56 -8.49 4.67
C ARG A 171 -42.44 -8.05 5.63
N GLY A 172 -41.63 -7.06 5.23
CA GLY A 172 -40.48 -6.60 6.01
C GLY A 172 -39.23 -7.45 5.75
N LEU A 173 -38.58 -7.23 4.60
CA LEU A 173 -37.37 -7.95 4.18
C LEU A 173 -36.21 -7.73 5.16
N LYS A 174 -36.08 -6.51 5.70
CA LYS A 174 -34.97 -6.14 6.58
C LYS A 174 -35.02 -6.87 7.92
N GLU A 175 -36.22 -7.04 8.48
CA GLU A 175 -36.46 -7.78 9.71
C GLU A 175 -36.10 -9.26 9.52
N GLN A 176 -36.42 -9.81 8.35
CA GLN A 176 -36.13 -11.21 8.01
C GLN A 176 -34.64 -11.43 7.76
N LEU A 177 -33.95 -10.52 7.07
CA LEU A 177 -32.49 -10.52 6.96
C LEU A 177 -31.83 -10.45 8.34
N SER A 178 -32.32 -9.56 9.22
CA SER A 178 -31.80 -9.43 10.59
C SER A 178 -31.99 -10.71 11.41
N LYS A 179 -33.13 -11.38 11.23
CA LYS A 179 -33.41 -12.68 11.86
C LYS A 179 -32.46 -13.77 11.33
N HIS A 180 -32.27 -13.85 10.02
CA HIS A 180 -31.37 -14.81 9.38
C HIS A 180 -29.92 -14.64 9.86
N LEU A 181 -29.43 -13.40 9.93
CA LEU A 181 -28.10 -13.11 10.46
C LEU A 181 -27.91 -13.63 11.89
N LYS A 182 -28.92 -13.43 12.75
CA LYS A 182 -28.88 -13.93 14.13
C LYS A 182 -28.91 -15.46 14.20
N GLU A 183 -29.68 -16.12 13.33
CA GLU A 183 -29.75 -17.58 13.24
C GLU A 183 -28.42 -18.20 12.78
N ASN A 184 -27.67 -17.51 11.91
CA ASN A 184 -26.34 -17.92 11.44
C ASN A 184 -25.19 -17.39 12.31
N GLY A 185 -25.47 -16.84 13.49
CA GLY A 185 -24.44 -16.42 14.46
C GLY A 185 -23.73 -15.10 14.15
N ILE A 186 -24.23 -14.29 13.23
CA ILE A 186 -23.71 -12.95 12.97
C ILE A 186 -24.32 -11.95 13.96
N ASN A 187 -23.49 -11.48 14.90
CA ASN A 187 -23.87 -10.50 15.90
C ASN A 187 -23.84 -9.07 15.33
N TRP A 188 -24.91 -8.72 14.60
CA TRP A 188 -25.14 -7.38 14.06
C TRP A 188 -26.01 -6.52 15.01
N PRO A 189 -25.83 -5.18 15.09
CA PRO A 189 -24.86 -4.33 14.37
C PRO A 189 -23.46 -4.33 14.98
N PHE A 190 -22.43 -4.31 14.14
CA PHE A 190 -21.04 -4.17 14.56
C PHE A 190 -20.74 -2.76 15.09
N GLU A 191 -19.87 -2.67 16.09
CA GLU A 191 -19.30 -1.39 16.53
C GLU A 191 -18.45 -0.78 15.41
N THR A 192 -18.79 0.44 15.00
CA THR A 192 -18.09 1.10 13.89
C THR A 192 -17.20 2.21 14.43
N SER A 193 -15.89 2.03 14.35
CA SER A 193 -14.91 3.06 14.74
C SER A 193 -14.83 4.25 13.76
N GLN A 194 -15.72 4.33 12.77
CA GLN A 194 -15.63 5.25 11.64
C GLN A 194 -16.10 6.67 12.00
N LYS A 195 -15.15 7.58 12.22
CA LYS A 195 -15.41 9.03 12.09
C LYS A 195 -14.60 9.55 10.91
N GLN A 196 -15.28 9.89 9.81
CA GLN A 196 -14.63 10.66 8.76
C GLN A 196 -14.16 12.00 9.35
N PRO A 197 -12.90 12.41 9.11
CA PRO A 197 -12.42 13.69 9.58
C PRO A 197 -13.30 14.79 8.98
N LYS A 198 -13.69 15.77 9.82
CA LYS A 198 -14.39 16.97 9.34
C LYS A 198 -13.46 17.69 8.36
N SER A 199 -13.99 18.17 7.24
CA SER A 199 -13.20 18.92 6.26
C SER A 199 -12.58 20.17 6.91
N HIS A 200 -11.26 20.23 7.01
CA HIS A 200 -10.52 21.33 7.65
C HIS A 200 -10.19 22.48 6.67
N TRP A 201 -11.05 22.74 5.67
CA TRP A 201 -10.88 23.90 4.79
C TRP A 201 -10.80 25.28 5.51
N PRO A 202 -11.32 25.50 6.74
CA PRO A 202 -11.24 26.82 7.37
C PRO A 202 -9.84 27.27 7.79
N THR A 203 -8.82 26.40 7.85
CA THR A 203 -7.45 26.80 8.24
C THR A 203 -6.63 27.40 7.09
N LEU A 204 -7.13 27.37 5.84
CA LEU A 204 -6.46 27.97 4.67
C LEU A 204 -6.69 29.49 4.56
N LEU A 205 -7.63 30.06 5.32
CA LEU A 205 -8.00 31.48 5.24
C LEU A 205 -7.04 32.41 5.99
N GLY A 206 -6.22 31.90 6.93
CA GLY A 206 -5.26 32.70 7.69
C GLY A 206 -3.96 33.06 6.96
N GLY A 207 -3.69 32.44 5.79
CA GLY A 207 -2.46 32.68 5.02
C GLY A 207 -2.54 33.82 4.00
N ILE A 208 -3.73 34.36 3.74
CA ILE A 208 -3.97 35.30 2.63
C ILE A 208 -3.24 36.64 2.86
N ALA A 209 -3.06 37.06 4.11
CA ALA A 209 -2.38 38.32 4.43
C ALA A 209 -0.85 38.30 4.22
N LEU A 210 -0.22 37.12 4.18
CA LEU A 210 1.24 36.96 4.00
C LEU A 210 1.63 36.61 2.55
N LEU A 211 0.67 36.24 1.70
CA LEU A 211 0.90 35.90 0.29
C LEU A 211 1.73 36.94 -0.49
N PRO A 212 1.50 38.27 -0.40
CA PRO A 212 2.29 39.22 -1.18
C PRO A 212 3.76 39.30 -0.71
N PHE A 213 4.04 39.08 0.58
CA PHE A 213 5.40 39.10 1.14
C PHE A 213 6.19 37.82 0.82
N ILE A 214 5.50 36.71 0.56
CA ILE A 214 6.11 35.42 0.23
C ILE A 214 6.19 35.21 -1.30
N ALA A 215 5.29 35.81 -2.08
CA ALA A 215 5.16 35.57 -3.52
C ALA A 215 6.42 35.93 -4.32
N LEU A 216 7.07 37.07 -4.02
CA LEU A 216 8.27 37.50 -4.73
C LEU A 216 9.49 36.59 -4.47
N PRO A 217 9.91 36.32 -3.22
CA PRO A 217 11.03 35.40 -2.98
C PRO A 217 10.71 33.97 -3.44
N LEU A 218 9.46 33.53 -3.31
CA LEU A 218 9.01 32.24 -3.81
C LEU A 218 9.07 32.17 -5.34
N GLY A 219 8.70 33.24 -6.04
CA GLY A 219 8.76 33.32 -7.50
C GLY A 219 10.20 33.26 -8.04
N VAL A 220 11.13 33.95 -7.38
CA VAL A 220 12.57 33.84 -7.70
C VAL A 220 13.07 32.42 -7.45
N PHE A 221 12.75 31.83 -6.30
CA PHE A 221 13.13 30.45 -5.97
C PHE A 221 12.58 29.44 -7.00
N ILE A 222 11.29 29.53 -7.35
CA ILE A 222 10.65 28.67 -8.35
C ILE A 222 11.32 28.84 -9.71
N SER A 223 11.68 30.08 -10.09
CA SER A 223 12.35 30.36 -11.36
C SER A 223 13.74 29.72 -11.42
N VAL A 224 14.56 29.90 -10.37
CA VAL A 224 15.90 29.28 -10.27
C VAL A 224 15.78 27.75 -10.26
N TRP A 225 14.84 27.22 -9.49
CA TRP A 225 14.56 25.78 -9.45
C TRP A 225 14.15 25.25 -10.82
N TYR A 226 13.26 25.94 -11.55
CA TYR A 226 12.80 25.55 -12.87
C TYR A 226 13.93 25.59 -13.90
N ILE A 227 14.77 26.62 -13.90
CA ILE A 227 15.95 26.69 -14.79
C ILE A 227 16.90 25.52 -14.51
N THR A 228 17.17 25.24 -13.23
CA THR A 228 18.03 24.12 -12.80
C THR A 228 17.45 22.77 -13.20
N LEU A 229 16.14 22.58 -13.03
CA LEU A 229 15.40 21.40 -13.50
C LEU A 229 15.60 21.20 -14.99
N ARG A 230 15.38 22.25 -15.79
CA ARG A 230 15.51 22.19 -17.26
C ARG A 230 16.93 21.89 -17.71
N LYS A 231 17.95 22.34 -16.96
CA LYS A 231 19.36 21.99 -17.21
C LYS A 231 19.59 20.50 -16.98
N HIS A 232 19.14 19.97 -15.84
CA HIS A 232 19.26 18.54 -15.53
C HIS A 232 18.48 17.65 -16.51
N GLU A 233 17.25 18.01 -16.88
CA GLU A 233 16.45 17.25 -17.85
C GLU A 233 17.13 17.14 -19.23
N LYS A 234 17.88 18.18 -19.64
CA LYS A 234 18.64 18.14 -20.90
C LYS A 234 19.90 17.27 -20.83
N SER A 235 20.49 17.13 -19.65
CA SER A 235 21.67 16.29 -19.42
C SER A 235 21.33 14.83 -19.10
N ASP A 236 20.08 14.55 -18.75
CA ASP A 236 19.61 13.20 -18.45
C ASP A 236 19.57 12.39 -19.75
N ILE A 237 20.52 11.48 -19.90
CA ILE A 237 20.52 10.51 -21.00
C ILE A 237 19.53 9.39 -20.58
N PRO A 238 18.47 9.13 -21.37
CA PRO A 238 17.57 8.01 -21.10
C PRO A 238 18.37 6.72 -21.07
N GLU A 239 18.04 5.83 -20.14
CA GLU A 239 18.70 4.54 -20.10
C GLU A 239 18.39 3.76 -21.38
N ILE A 240 19.44 3.41 -22.13
CA ILE A 240 19.34 2.52 -23.28
C ILE A 240 19.13 1.12 -22.69
N HIS A 241 17.98 0.51 -22.96
CA HIS A 241 17.75 -0.86 -22.52
C HIS A 241 18.81 -1.77 -23.16
N ASN A 242 19.63 -2.39 -22.31
CA ASN A 242 20.60 -3.40 -22.76
C ASN A 242 19.83 -4.52 -23.47
N ASP A 243 20.22 -4.84 -24.71
CA ASP A 243 19.62 -5.88 -25.56
C ASP A 243 19.76 -7.32 -25.03
N ASN A 244 20.36 -7.53 -23.85
CA ASN A 244 20.44 -8.85 -23.21
C ASN A 244 19.05 -9.37 -22.80
N MET A 245 18.37 -9.96 -23.77
CA MET A 245 17.06 -10.54 -23.67
C MET A 245 17.01 -11.70 -22.68
N ALA A 246 18.07 -12.51 -22.58
CA ALA A 246 18.11 -13.66 -21.67
C ALA A 246 18.10 -13.21 -20.19
N ALA A 247 18.92 -12.21 -19.84
CA ALA A 247 18.95 -11.66 -18.48
C ALA A 247 17.59 -11.05 -18.10
N ARG A 248 16.93 -10.33 -19.01
CA ARG A 248 15.59 -9.78 -18.78
C ARG A 248 14.56 -10.87 -18.56
N HIS A 249 14.54 -11.91 -19.38
CA HIS A 249 13.59 -13.02 -19.23
C HIS A 249 13.80 -13.78 -17.91
N ASN A 250 15.05 -14.00 -17.49
CA ASN A 250 15.34 -14.65 -16.22
C ASN A 250 14.88 -13.79 -15.04
N HIS A 251 15.13 -12.47 -15.08
CA HIS A 251 14.64 -11.53 -14.05
C HIS A 251 13.12 -11.51 -13.99
N ILE A 252 12.45 -11.36 -15.14
CA ILE A 252 10.98 -11.36 -15.21
C ILE A 252 10.45 -12.66 -14.60
N ARG A 253 10.94 -13.82 -15.06
CA ARG A 253 10.51 -15.12 -14.53
C ARG A 253 10.71 -15.20 -13.01
N HIS A 254 11.83 -14.69 -12.50
CA HIS A 254 12.13 -14.72 -11.06
C HIS A 254 11.18 -13.83 -10.24
N VAL A 255 10.86 -12.63 -10.71
CA VAL A 255 9.95 -11.72 -9.99
C VAL A 255 8.47 -12.10 -10.16
N THR A 256 8.08 -12.69 -11.29
CA THR A 256 6.69 -13.06 -11.58
C THR A 256 6.31 -14.46 -11.08
N GLN A 257 7.25 -15.27 -10.60
CA GLN A 257 7.02 -16.69 -10.28
C GLN A 257 5.87 -16.89 -9.28
N GLU A 258 5.63 -15.90 -8.42
CA GLU A 258 4.59 -15.90 -7.40
C GLU A 258 3.49 -14.83 -7.64
N GLU A 259 3.56 -14.07 -8.75
CA GLU A 259 2.61 -12.99 -9.08
C GLU A 259 1.30 -13.48 -9.74
N GLN A 260 1.16 -14.77 -10.04
CA GLN A 260 0.25 -15.22 -11.10
C GLN A 260 -1.16 -15.69 -10.71
N GLN A 261 -1.59 -15.70 -9.44
CA GLN A 261 -2.85 -16.39 -9.09
C GLN A 261 -3.72 -15.77 -7.99
N ALA A 262 -3.39 -14.58 -7.49
CA ALA A 262 -4.10 -13.98 -6.37
C ALA A 262 -4.92 -12.73 -6.78
N THR A 263 -6.09 -12.54 -6.16
CA THR A 263 -6.91 -11.32 -6.30
C THR A 263 -6.10 -10.07 -5.95
N GLN A 264 -5.15 -10.19 -5.02
CA GLN A 264 -4.26 -9.15 -4.54
C GLN A 264 -2.78 -9.54 -4.76
N SER A 265 -1.92 -8.58 -5.06
CA SER A 265 -0.50 -8.81 -5.40
C SER A 265 0.47 -7.80 -4.77
N PRO A 266 1.70 -8.22 -4.41
CA PRO A 266 2.77 -7.32 -3.99
C PRO A 266 3.48 -6.67 -5.15
N MET A 267 3.92 -5.45 -4.89
CA MET A 267 5.06 -4.89 -5.61
C MET A 267 6.04 -4.22 -4.64
N THR A 268 7.29 -4.66 -4.70
CA THR A 268 8.44 -3.93 -4.15
C THR A 268 9.30 -3.48 -5.31
N SER A 269 9.59 -2.19 -5.42
CA SER A 269 10.53 -1.63 -6.39
C SER A 269 11.60 -0.84 -5.65
N ILE A 270 12.86 -0.97 -6.07
CA ILE A 270 13.99 -0.21 -5.54
C ILE A 270 14.76 0.44 -6.67
N VAL A 271 15.04 1.75 -6.52
CA VAL A 271 15.79 2.51 -7.52
C VAL A 271 16.71 3.50 -6.83
N GLU A 272 17.89 3.73 -7.40
CA GLU A 272 18.78 4.80 -6.94
C GLU A 272 18.22 6.19 -7.30
N ILE A 273 18.27 7.11 -6.36
CA ILE A 273 17.93 8.52 -6.58
C ILE A 273 19.09 9.15 -7.36
N LYS A 274 18.79 9.94 -8.40
CA LYS A 274 19.82 10.64 -9.18
C LYS A 274 20.72 11.47 -8.26
N PRO A 275 22.04 11.49 -8.49
CA PRO A 275 22.98 12.16 -7.59
C PRO A 275 22.73 13.67 -7.51
N GLY A 276 23.02 14.23 -6.35
CA GLY A 276 22.99 15.66 -6.10
C GLY A 276 21.80 16.15 -5.28
N ARG A 277 22.03 17.22 -4.50
CA ARG A 277 21.05 17.79 -3.56
C ARG A 277 19.79 18.27 -4.27
N PHE A 278 19.90 18.77 -5.50
CA PHE A 278 18.76 19.28 -6.27
C PHE A 278 17.69 18.20 -6.50
N ARG A 279 18.10 17.01 -6.98
CA ARG A 279 17.19 15.89 -7.25
C ARG A 279 16.56 15.36 -5.97
N LEU A 280 17.37 15.22 -4.91
CA LEU A 280 16.87 14.79 -3.61
C LEU A 280 15.86 15.77 -2.99
N ILE A 281 16.17 17.08 -3.00
CA ILE A 281 15.25 18.10 -2.46
C ILE A 281 13.97 18.13 -3.30
N THR A 282 14.08 18.08 -4.63
CA THR A 282 12.92 18.03 -5.53
C THR A 282 12.03 16.83 -5.21
N LEU A 283 12.62 15.62 -5.08
CA LEU A 283 11.89 14.41 -4.71
C LEU A 283 11.19 14.56 -3.35
N LYS A 284 11.89 15.06 -2.32
CA LYS A 284 11.30 15.27 -0.99
C LYS A 284 10.14 16.27 -1.02
N VAL A 285 10.27 17.36 -1.78
CA VAL A 285 9.20 18.35 -1.95
C VAL A 285 8.00 17.76 -2.68
N VAL A 286 8.23 16.98 -3.74
CA VAL A 286 7.16 16.28 -4.48
C VAL A 286 6.43 15.29 -3.57
N LEU A 287 7.17 14.46 -2.83
CA LEU A 287 6.59 13.50 -1.88
C LEU A 287 5.77 14.23 -0.79
N TRP A 288 6.31 15.29 -0.21
CA TRP A 288 5.60 16.11 0.77
C TRP A 288 4.32 16.72 0.18
N ALA A 289 4.38 17.27 -1.02
CA ALA A 289 3.22 17.86 -1.70
C ALA A 289 2.15 16.81 -2.00
N ILE A 290 2.53 15.62 -2.45
CA ILE A 290 1.61 14.51 -2.67
C ILE A 290 0.95 14.06 -1.36
N ASN A 291 1.71 13.93 -0.28
CA ASN A 291 1.13 13.59 1.02
C ASN A 291 0.13 14.65 1.50
N LEU A 292 0.48 15.94 1.35
CA LEU A 292 -0.41 17.05 1.70
C LEU A 292 -1.70 17.03 0.87
N LEU A 293 -1.59 16.84 -0.45
CA LEU A 293 -2.75 16.73 -1.34
C LEU A 293 -3.60 15.50 -1.01
N ALA A 294 -2.97 14.39 -0.61
CA ALA A 294 -3.67 13.19 -0.18
C ALA A 294 -4.53 13.44 1.06
N ASP A 295 -3.98 14.12 2.06
CA ASP A 295 -4.68 14.44 3.31
C ASP A 295 -5.83 15.46 3.10
N ILE A 296 -5.66 16.43 2.19
CA ILE A 296 -6.64 17.49 1.92
C ILE A 296 -7.75 17.02 0.98
N PHE A 297 -7.39 16.43 -0.16
CA PHE A 297 -8.32 16.20 -1.28
C PHE A 297 -8.72 14.73 -1.48
N TYR A 298 -7.87 13.78 -1.07
CA TYR A 298 -8.05 12.36 -1.38
C TYR A 298 -8.43 11.49 -0.18
N ASN A 299 -8.82 12.12 0.94
CA ASN A 299 -9.28 11.47 2.18
C ASN A 299 -10.59 10.65 2.08
N LYS A 300 -11.07 10.37 0.86
CA LYS A 300 -12.25 9.55 0.56
C LYS A 300 -11.91 8.25 -0.20
N GLY A 301 -10.66 7.77 -0.11
CA GLY A 301 -10.26 6.48 -0.70
C GLY A 301 -10.05 6.49 -2.21
N LYS A 302 -9.56 7.61 -2.76
CA LYS A 302 -9.24 7.73 -4.19
C LYS A 302 -7.93 8.47 -4.39
N LEU A 303 -6.80 7.78 -4.58
CA LEU A 303 -5.64 8.44 -5.20
C LEU A 303 -5.94 8.60 -6.69
N GLY A 304 -6.38 9.79 -7.10
CA GLY A 304 -6.57 10.09 -8.52
C GLY A 304 -7.50 9.11 -9.27
N SER A 305 -8.53 8.56 -8.62
CA SER A 305 -9.51 7.59 -9.17
C SER A 305 -9.03 6.15 -9.40
N ILE A 306 -7.86 5.74 -8.90
CA ILE A 306 -7.43 4.34 -8.91
C ILE A 306 -8.04 3.61 -7.70
N ASN A 307 -8.93 2.66 -7.96
CA ASN A 307 -9.65 1.88 -6.93
C ASN A 307 -9.09 0.46 -6.73
N THR A 308 -7.85 0.21 -7.17
CA THR A 308 -7.19 -1.10 -7.12
C THR A 308 -6.02 -1.13 -6.14
N ILE A 309 -5.72 -0.03 -5.43
CA ILE A 309 -4.56 0.06 -4.52
C ILE A 309 -5.04 0.03 -3.07
N HIS A 310 -4.74 -1.05 -2.34
CA HIS A 310 -5.05 -1.13 -0.90
C HIS A 310 -4.12 -0.24 -0.08
N PHE A 311 -2.82 -0.37 -0.31
CA PHE A 311 -1.81 0.42 0.37
C PHE A 311 -0.64 0.70 -0.58
N ALA A 312 -0.11 1.91 -0.53
CA ALA A 312 1.14 2.24 -1.20
C ALA A 312 1.99 3.18 -0.33
N ARG A 313 3.31 3.06 -0.42
CA ARG A 313 4.22 3.96 0.28
C ARG A 313 5.56 4.08 -0.42
N TRP A 314 6.21 5.21 -0.18
CA TRP A 314 7.57 5.48 -0.62
C TRP A 314 8.47 5.59 0.59
N LEU A 315 9.66 4.99 0.51
CA LEU A 315 10.69 5.06 1.54
C LEU A 315 11.97 5.59 0.91
N ILE A 316 12.62 6.55 1.59
CA ILE A 316 13.95 7.01 1.21
C ILE A 316 14.94 6.36 2.16
N ILE A 317 15.84 5.54 1.62
CA ILE A 317 16.74 4.68 2.40
C ILE A 317 18.21 4.95 2.06
N ASP A 318 19.13 4.33 2.82
CA ASP A 318 20.59 4.41 2.66
C ASP A 318 21.12 5.84 2.59
N ASN A 319 20.80 6.63 3.63
CA ASN A 319 21.24 8.02 3.73
C ASN A 319 20.79 8.89 2.55
N ASN A 320 19.54 8.70 2.11
CA ASN A 320 18.90 9.43 1.01
C ASN A 320 19.39 9.09 -0.40
N LYS A 321 19.89 7.87 -0.61
CA LYS A 321 20.45 7.45 -1.89
C LYS A 321 19.53 6.55 -2.71
N ARG A 322 18.68 5.73 -2.07
CA ARG A 322 17.73 4.85 -2.77
C ARG A 322 16.30 5.18 -2.38
N LEU A 323 15.40 5.04 -3.36
CA LEU A 323 13.96 5.15 -3.22
C LEU A 323 13.37 3.74 -3.33
N VAL A 324 12.60 3.34 -2.33
CA VAL A 324 11.82 2.11 -2.34
C VAL A 324 10.35 2.46 -2.49
N PHE A 325 9.67 1.79 -3.42
CA PHE A 325 8.23 1.86 -3.58
C PHE A 325 7.62 0.52 -3.18
N LEU A 326 6.60 0.58 -2.33
CA LEU A 326 5.88 -0.57 -1.81
C LEU A 326 4.40 -0.39 -2.12
N SER A 327 3.80 -1.39 -2.76
CA SER A 327 2.37 -1.40 -3.05
C SER A 327 1.75 -2.77 -2.83
N ASN A 328 0.50 -2.76 -2.39
CA ASN A 328 -0.40 -3.91 -2.27
C ASN A 328 -1.66 -3.55 -3.08
N TYR A 329 -1.94 -4.31 -4.13
CA TYR A 329 -2.91 -3.92 -5.16
C TYR A 329 -3.70 -5.10 -5.71
N ASP A 330 -4.79 -4.82 -6.42
CA ASP A 330 -5.68 -5.80 -7.02
C ASP A 330 -5.32 -6.12 -8.49
N GLY A 331 -5.50 -7.38 -8.88
CA GLY A 331 -5.38 -7.82 -10.27
C GLY A 331 -3.95 -7.98 -10.76
N SER A 332 -3.79 -8.04 -12.09
CA SER A 332 -2.48 -8.26 -12.72
C SER A 332 -1.58 -7.03 -12.65
N TRP A 333 -0.27 -7.26 -12.70
CA TRP A 333 0.72 -6.19 -12.78
C TRP A 333 0.50 -5.27 -13.99
N GLU A 334 0.10 -5.84 -15.13
CA GLU A 334 -0.15 -5.09 -16.36
C GLU A 334 -1.34 -4.13 -16.21
N ASN A 335 -2.45 -4.59 -15.61
CA ASN A 335 -3.62 -3.75 -15.35
C ASN A 335 -3.30 -2.67 -14.33
N TYR A 336 -2.59 -3.06 -13.27
CA TYR A 336 -2.13 -2.16 -12.22
C TYR A 336 -1.28 -1.01 -12.78
N LEU A 337 -0.24 -1.31 -13.56
CA LEU A 337 0.58 -0.23 -14.16
C LEU A 337 -0.17 0.55 -15.23
N GLY A 338 -1.09 -0.07 -15.98
CA GLY A 338 -1.99 0.63 -16.90
C GLY A 338 -2.77 1.73 -16.19
N ASP A 339 -3.45 1.40 -15.09
CA ASP A 339 -4.20 2.37 -14.27
C ASP A 339 -3.32 3.53 -13.78
N PHE A 340 -2.09 3.23 -13.37
CA PHE A 340 -1.12 4.23 -12.94
C PHE A 340 -0.73 5.18 -14.06
N ILE A 341 -0.45 4.66 -15.25
CA ILE A 341 -0.07 5.46 -16.42
C ILE A 341 -1.23 6.35 -16.85
N ASP A 342 -2.45 5.82 -16.90
CA ASP A 342 -3.61 6.54 -17.39
C ASP A 342 -4.07 7.64 -16.41
N ARG A 343 -4.06 7.34 -15.10
CA ARG A 343 -4.68 8.19 -14.08
C ARG A 343 -3.69 9.02 -13.26
N ALA A 344 -2.43 8.59 -13.17
CA ALA A 344 -1.44 9.17 -12.26
C ALA A 344 -0.08 9.50 -12.91
N ALA A 345 0.02 9.46 -14.24
CA ALA A 345 1.28 9.69 -14.99
C ALA A 345 2.09 10.90 -14.51
N MET A 346 1.44 12.03 -14.21
CA MET A 346 2.13 13.25 -13.76
C MET A 346 2.82 13.05 -12.41
N GLY A 347 2.14 12.39 -11.46
CA GLY A 347 2.70 12.08 -10.15
C GLY A 347 3.84 11.07 -10.24
N LEU A 348 3.68 10.05 -11.09
CA LEU A 348 4.73 9.08 -11.38
C LEU A 348 5.98 9.78 -11.94
N THR A 349 5.81 10.61 -12.97
CA THR A 349 6.91 11.38 -13.56
C THR A 349 7.55 12.34 -12.57
N ALA A 350 6.78 12.96 -11.67
CA ALA A 350 7.32 13.86 -10.65
C ALA A 350 8.19 13.15 -9.61
N ILE A 351 7.82 11.91 -9.23
CA ILE A 351 8.58 11.12 -8.25
C ILE A 351 9.79 10.46 -8.94
N TRP A 352 9.52 9.55 -9.87
CA TRP A 352 10.55 8.70 -10.48
C TRP A 352 11.39 9.43 -11.53
N GLY A 353 10.97 10.60 -12.01
CA GLY A 353 11.84 11.48 -12.81
C GLY A 353 13.13 11.89 -12.09
N ASN A 354 13.18 11.75 -10.76
CA ASN A 354 14.34 11.99 -9.92
C ASN A 354 15.17 10.73 -9.62
N THR A 355 14.85 9.57 -10.23
CA THR A 355 15.58 8.30 -10.04
C THR A 355 16.31 7.87 -11.31
N GLU A 356 17.37 7.10 -11.15
CA GLU A 356 18.17 6.53 -12.23
C GLU A 356 17.33 5.59 -13.10
N GLY A 357 17.57 5.58 -14.42
CA GLY A 357 16.89 4.67 -15.36
C GLY A 357 15.46 5.05 -15.76
N PHE A 358 14.85 6.06 -15.14
CA PHE A 358 13.49 6.49 -15.49
C PHE A 358 13.41 7.10 -16.91
N PRO A 359 12.34 6.86 -17.68
CA PRO A 359 12.16 7.46 -19.01
C PRO A 359 12.23 8.99 -19.00
N ALA A 360 12.64 9.59 -20.11
CA ALA A 360 12.81 11.04 -20.22
C ALA A 360 11.56 11.81 -19.77
N ALA A 361 11.70 12.57 -18.69
CA ALA A 361 10.69 13.49 -18.19
C ALA A 361 10.91 14.89 -18.75
N LYS A 362 9.83 15.64 -18.92
CA LYS A 362 9.85 17.03 -19.37
C LYS A 362 9.07 17.91 -18.40
N ARG A 363 9.68 19.00 -17.93
CA ARG A 363 9.08 19.94 -16.97
C ARG A 363 8.56 19.23 -15.71
N LEU A 364 9.29 18.23 -15.22
CA LEU A 364 8.97 17.36 -14.07
C LEU A 364 7.68 16.51 -14.18
N LEU A 365 6.68 16.95 -14.95
CA LEU A 365 5.33 16.38 -14.93
C LEU A 365 4.90 15.77 -16.27
N LEU A 366 5.55 16.16 -17.38
CA LEU A 366 5.17 15.73 -18.72
C LEU A 366 6.09 14.61 -19.21
N GLN A 367 5.59 13.80 -20.16
CA GLN A 367 6.30 12.63 -20.69
C GLN A 367 6.63 11.64 -19.56
N GLY A 368 7.81 11.02 -19.56
CA GLY A 368 8.19 10.03 -18.55
C GLY A 368 7.27 8.82 -18.58
N ALA A 369 6.46 8.68 -17.53
CA ALA A 369 5.52 7.56 -17.34
C ALA A 369 4.49 7.41 -18.48
N LYS A 370 4.21 8.48 -19.25
CA LYS A 370 3.33 8.40 -20.43
C LYS A 370 3.88 7.53 -21.56
N ASN A 371 5.19 7.26 -21.59
CA ASN A 371 5.74 6.26 -22.47
C ASN A 371 5.55 4.88 -21.81
N ASP A 372 4.41 4.25 -22.11
CA ASP A 372 3.98 3.00 -21.49
C ASP A 372 5.07 1.92 -21.53
N ILE A 373 5.62 1.63 -22.72
CA ILE A 373 6.61 0.58 -22.93
C ILE A 373 7.87 0.83 -22.08
N ALA A 374 8.42 2.05 -22.15
CA ALA A 374 9.65 2.39 -21.43
C ALA A 374 9.43 2.41 -19.90
N PHE A 375 8.26 2.90 -19.46
CA PHE A 375 7.92 2.95 -18.05
C PHE A 375 7.68 1.55 -17.46
N LYS A 376 6.93 0.69 -18.17
CA LYS A 376 6.74 -0.72 -17.78
C LYS A 376 8.07 -1.46 -17.72
N ALA A 377 8.96 -1.27 -18.69
CA ALA A 377 10.28 -1.86 -18.67
C ALA A 377 11.13 -1.39 -17.48
N PHE A 378 11.11 -0.09 -17.17
CA PHE A 378 11.74 0.48 -15.99
C PHE A 378 11.18 -0.09 -14.68
N ALA A 379 9.85 -0.15 -14.57
CA ALA A 379 9.15 -0.66 -13.40
C ALA A 379 9.48 -2.13 -13.16
N ARG A 380 9.49 -2.94 -14.23
CA ARG A 380 9.81 -4.38 -14.14
C ARG A 380 11.28 -4.63 -13.78
N LYS A 381 12.19 -3.83 -14.32
CA LYS A 381 13.63 -3.90 -13.99
C LYS A 381 13.92 -3.60 -12.52
N SER A 382 13.23 -2.60 -11.97
CA SER A 382 13.43 -2.17 -10.58
C SER A 382 12.67 -3.02 -9.55
N GLN A 383 11.77 -3.89 -10.02
CA GLN A 383 10.97 -4.74 -9.17
C GLN A 383 11.80 -5.87 -8.56
N LEU A 384 11.52 -6.17 -7.29
CA LEU A 384 12.11 -7.28 -6.54
C LEU A 384 11.08 -8.38 -6.29
N LYS A 385 11.57 -9.62 -6.20
CA LYS A 385 10.79 -10.76 -5.74
C LYS A 385 10.40 -10.55 -4.27
N THR A 386 9.13 -10.74 -3.94
CA THR A 386 8.67 -10.84 -2.55
C THR A 386 8.91 -12.27 -2.07
N HIS A 387 9.53 -12.45 -0.90
CA HIS A 387 9.99 -13.76 -0.45
C HIS A 387 8.97 -14.45 0.46
N CYS A 388 8.23 -13.65 1.24
CA CYS A 388 7.11 -14.10 2.04
C CYS A 388 6.07 -12.99 2.09
N TRP A 389 4.81 -13.33 1.81
CA TRP A 389 3.69 -12.40 1.80
C TRP A 389 2.51 -12.98 2.58
N TYR A 390 1.73 -12.10 3.19
CA TYR A 390 0.43 -12.40 3.76
C TYR A 390 -0.56 -11.27 3.47
N SER A 391 -1.81 -11.66 3.23
CA SER A 391 -2.99 -10.79 3.23
C SER A 391 -4.02 -11.38 4.19
N ALA A 392 -4.63 -10.53 5.03
CA ALA A 392 -5.66 -10.95 5.97
C ALA A 392 -7.04 -11.19 5.33
N TYR A 393 -7.19 -10.84 4.05
CA TYR A 393 -8.42 -10.99 3.27
C TYR A 393 -8.08 -11.18 1.79
N PRO A 394 -7.36 -12.26 1.43
CA PRO A 394 -6.76 -12.45 0.10
C PRO A 394 -7.76 -12.48 -1.06
N GLN A 395 -9.04 -12.74 -0.77
CA GLN A 395 -10.14 -12.83 -1.72
C GLN A 395 -10.82 -11.49 -2.03
N LEU A 396 -10.56 -10.42 -1.26
CA LEU A 396 -11.30 -9.17 -1.38
C LEU A 396 -10.54 -8.12 -2.19
N THR A 397 -11.08 -7.71 -3.34
CA THR A 397 -10.59 -6.47 -3.97
C THR A 397 -10.89 -5.26 -3.09
N LEU A 398 -10.17 -4.15 -3.27
CA LEU A 398 -10.50 -2.89 -2.61
C LEU A 398 -11.93 -2.47 -2.95
N GLN A 399 -12.38 -2.74 -4.18
CA GLN A 399 -13.75 -2.47 -4.59
C GLN A 399 -14.77 -3.30 -3.78
N ASN A 400 -14.48 -4.58 -3.49
CA ASN A 400 -15.30 -5.39 -2.59
C ASN A 400 -15.31 -4.82 -1.16
N VAL A 401 -14.13 -4.49 -0.61
CA VAL A 401 -14.02 -3.90 0.74
C VAL A 401 -14.89 -2.64 0.86
N LEU A 402 -14.82 -1.75 -0.13
CA LEU A 402 -15.63 -0.53 -0.16
C LEU A 402 -17.12 -0.82 -0.42
N ASN A 403 -17.46 -1.85 -1.21
CA ASN A 403 -18.84 -2.26 -1.45
C ASN A 403 -19.49 -2.82 -0.20
N ASN A 404 -18.85 -3.79 0.46
CA ASN A 404 -19.37 -4.43 1.66
C ASN A 404 -19.61 -3.41 2.77
N SER A 405 -18.70 -2.44 2.90
CA SER A 405 -18.91 -1.35 3.84
C SER A 405 -20.11 -0.46 3.50
N ARG A 406 -20.36 -0.18 2.21
CA ARG A 406 -21.57 0.54 1.78
C ARG A 406 -22.83 -0.27 2.07
N ILE A 407 -22.81 -1.58 1.82
CA ILE A 407 -23.91 -2.50 2.13
C ILE A 407 -24.22 -2.49 3.63
N ARG A 408 -23.20 -2.66 4.50
CA ARG A 408 -23.37 -2.56 5.95
C ARG A 408 -23.93 -1.21 6.37
N GLN A 409 -23.35 -0.10 5.89
CA GLN A 409 -23.80 1.24 6.25
C GLN A 409 -25.25 1.50 5.82
N GLY A 410 -25.68 0.95 4.68
CA GLY A 410 -27.08 0.96 4.24
C GLY A 410 -27.96 0.14 5.18
N PHE A 411 -27.55 -1.08 5.51
CA PHE A 411 -28.28 -1.98 6.40
C PHE A 411 -28.44 -1.40 7.82
N ASN A 412 -27.48 -0.60 8.31
CA ASN A 412 -27.57 0.10 9.60
C ASN A 412 -28.61 1.24 9.63
N LYS A 413 -29.12 1.69 8.49
CA LYS A 413 -30.08 2.81 8.42
C LYS A 413 -31.50 2.30 8.20
N PRO A 414 -32.53 2.95 8.77
CA PRO A 414 -33.90 2.71 8.34
C PRO A 414 -34.01 3.07 6.85
N MET A 415 -34.67 2.22 6.07
CA MET A 415 -34.85 2.40 4.62
C MET A 415 -36.32 2.27 4.29
N ASN A 416 -36.85 3.19 3.47
CA ASN A 416 -38.13 2.98 2.79
C ASN A 416 -37.96 2.05 1.58
N GLU A 417 -39.07 1.65 0.96
CA GLU A 417 -39.06 0.74 -0.20
C GLU A 417 -38.11 1.18 -1.31
N LYS A 418 -38.17 2.45 -1.74
CA LYS A 418 -37.28 2.96 -2.79
C LYS A 418 -35.80 2.89 -2.40
N GLN A 419 -35.48 3.19 -1.15
CA GLN A 419 -34.12 3.10 -0.60
C GLN A 419 -33.65 1.64 -0.50
N LEU A 420 -34.54 0.73 -0.09
CA LEU A 420 -34.26 -0.70 0.01
C LEU A 420 -34.01 -1.31 -1.37
N SER A 421 -34.84 -0.98 -2.36
CA SER A 421 -34.64 -1.40 -3.75
C SER A 421 -33.29 -0.91 -4.29
N LYS A 422 -32.92 0.36 -4.04
CA LYS A 422 -31.61 0.88 -4.41
C LYS A 422 -30.46 0.20 -3.66
N TRP A 423 -30.65 -0.17 -2.41
CA TRP A 423 -29.63 -0.87 -1.63
C TRP A 423 -29.40 -2.30 -2.14
N LEU A 424 -30.46 -2.99 -2.59
CA LEU A 424 -30.35 -4.32 -3.19
C LEU A 424 -29.52 -4.35 -4.47
N THR A 425 -29.37 -3.23 -5.20
CA THR A 425 -28.54 -3.19 -6.42
C THR A 425 -27.03 -3.17 -6.13
N GLU A 426 -26.62 -3.19 -4.85
CA GLU A 426 -25.22 -3.25 -4.45
C GLU A 426 -24.72 -4.72 -4.29
N PHE A 427 -25.64 -5.69 -4.33
CA PHE A 427 -25.39 -7.12 -4.51
C PHE A 427 -25.46 -7.45 -6.01
#